data_AF-A0A7C2MSA4-F1
#
_entry.id   AF-A0A7C2MSA4-F1
#
_cell.length_a   1.000
_cell.length_b   1.000
_cell.length_c   1.000
_cell.angle_alpha   90.00
_cell.angle_beta   90.00
_cell.angle_gamma   90.00
#
_symmetry.space_group_name_H-M   'P 1'
#
loop_
_entity.id
_entity.type
_entity.pdbx_description
1 polymer ?
#
loop_
_entity_poly.entity_id
_entity_poly.type
_entity_poly.pdbx_seq_one_letter_code
_entity_poly.pdbx_strand_id
1 'polypeptide(L)'
;MDLARLIRDKQPKLFDFAYSLRGKNAVRAFLDKEQAKSVLHTSGMFPAVFGNTTAIAVLGVHPRMANRLIVADLRQDPQRLLETPIEVLLELLFTRGEDLPEGVERPGIKELHLNRAPLLAPLRVLNAAGAQRLQLDLSLCQRHFDFILEHQAAFATLARGLYAAEPQPRVLDAEAALYQGFISDTDRSRIAQAHSMAPEKLAQLETRIQDERLHELMFRYRARYAPTSLSADESLRWQELRASRLLHEEGGAGMSAAHFFNSIESLRADPSSTGREWLILDDVEAWGQYVLRHAGIHEITS
;
A
#
# COMPACT_ATOMS: atom_id res chain seq x y z
N MET A 1 -9.32 -15.22 -16.73
CA MET A 1 -10.69 -15.45 -16.24
C MET A 1 -10.90 -16.87 -15.69
N ASP A 2 -10.02 -17.82 -16.03
CA ASP A 2 -10.24 -19.24 -15.73
C ASP A 2 -10.11 -19.61 -14.25
N LEU A 3 -9.29 -18.90 -13.49
CA LEU A 3 -9.19 -19.10 -12.04
C LEU A 3 -10.49 -18.76 -11.30
N ALA A 4 -11.12 -17.63 -11.64
CA ALA A 4 -12.38 -17.23 -11.01
C ALA A 4 -13.51 -18.23 -11.35
N ARG A 5 -13.56 -18.70 -12.61
CA ARG A 5 -14.48 -19.77 -13.02
C ARG A 5 -14.23 -21.06 -12.25
N LEU A 6 -12.98 -21.50 -12.16
CA LEU A 6 -12.61 -22.71 -11.43
C LEU A 6 -13.06 -22.65 -9.96
N ILE A 7 -12.83 -21.54 -9.27
CA ILE A 7 -13.24 -21.37 -7.87
C ILE A 7 -14.76 -21.39 -7.75
N ARG A 8 -15.47 -20.67 -8.62
CA ARG A 8 -16.94 -20.66 -8.63
C ARG A 8 -17.52 -22.05 -8.89
N ASP A 9 -16.92 -22.82 -9.80
CA ASP A 9 -17.43 -24.12 -10.20
C ASP A 9 -17.11 -25.21 -9.15
N LYS A 10 -15.96 -25.11 -8.47
CA LYS A 10 -15.53 -26.07 -7.43
C LYS A 10 -16.02 -25.71 -6.03
N GLN A 11 -16.18 -24.43 -5.73
CA GLN A 11 -16.53 -23.90 -4.40
C GLN A 11 -17.51 -22.70 -4.53
N PRO A 12 -18.73 -22.92 -5.08
CA PRO A 12 -19.67 -21.82 -5.38
C PRO A 12 -20.07 -21.02 -4.14
N LYS A 13 -20.34 -21.70 -3.01
CA LYS A 13 -20.71 -21.03 -1.75
C LYS A 13 -19.61 -20.10 -1.24
N LEU A 14 -18.34 -20.52 -1.34
CA LEU A 14 -17.21 -19.70 -0.94
C LEU A 14 -17.07 -18.49 -1.87
N PHE A 15 -17.19 -18.71 -3.18
CA PHE A 15 -17.12 -17.66 -4.18
C PHE A 15 -18.18 -16.58 -3.94
N ASP A 16 -19.44 -16.99 -3.80
CA ASP A 16 -20.58 -16.08 -3.58
C ASP A 16 -20.42 -15.31 -2.27
N PHE A 17 -19.99 -16.00 -1.20
CA PHE A 17 -19.75 -15.38 0.09
C PHE A 17 -18.63 -14.33 0.03
N ALA A 18 -17.47 -14.69 -0.53
CA ALA A 18 -16.35 -13.75 -0.68
C ALA A 18 -16.74 -12.55 -1.56
N TYR A 19 -17.46 -12.79 -2.65
CA TYR A 19 -17.94 -11.74 -3.55
C TYR A 19 -18.98 -10.81 -2.88
N SER A 20 -19.81 -11.34 -1.98
CA SER A 20 -20.75 -10.54 -1.20
C SER A 20 -20.05 -9.57 -0.25
N LEU A 21 -18.86 -9.93 0.26
CA LEU A 21 -18.05 -9.12 1.18
C LEU A 21 -17.11 -8.12 0.49
N ARG A 22 -17.23 -7.89 -0.83
CA ARG A 22 -16.34 -6.98 -1.56
C ARG A 22 -16.49 -5.50 -1.18
N GLY A 23 -17.66 -5.11 -0.65
CA GLY A 23 -18.01 -3.73 -0.33
C GLY A 23 -17.91 -3.43 1.16
N LYS A 24 -17.38 -2.25 1.52
CA LYS A 24 -17.19 -1.82 2.93
C LYS A 24 -18.43 -1.95 3.82
N ASN A 25 -19.63 -1.71 3.26
CA ASN A 25 -20.88 -1.80 4.02
C ASN A 25 -21.23 -3.26 4.34
N ALA A 26 -20.99 -4.19 3.41
CA ALA A 26 -21.22 -5.62 3.64
C ALA A 26 -20.24 -6.18 4.67
N VAL A 27 -18.97 -5.76 4.61
CA VAL A 27 -17.95 -6.11 5.60
C VAL A 27 -18.35 -5.59 6.99
N ARG A 28 -18.83 -4.35 7.10
CA ARG A 28 -19.30 -3.79 8.37
C ARG A 28 -20.48 -4.57 8.93
N ALA A 29 -21.52 -4.81 8.11
CA ALA A 29 -22.68 -5.60 8.51
C ALA A 29 -22.31 -7.04 8.95
N PHE A 30 -21.31 -7.65 8.30
CA PHE A 30 -20.76 -8.94 8.72
C PHE A 30 -20.10 -8.87 10.10
N LEU A 31 -19.25 -7.88 10.34
CA LEU A 31 -18.58 -7.70 11.63
C LEU A 31 -19.55 -7.34 12.75
N ASP A 32 -20.54 -6.48 12.49
CA ASP A 32 -21.57 -6.13 13.46
C ASP A 32 -22.37 -7.38 13.91
N LYS A 33 -22.67 -8.28 12.95
CA LYS A 33 -23.34 -9.56 13.23
C LYS A 33 -22.48 -10.50 14.07
N GLU A 34 -21.16 -10.43 13.94
CA GLU A 34 -20.21 -11.29 14.66
C GLU A 34 -19.49 -10.53 15.79
N GLN A 35 -20.00 -9.37 16.25
CA GLN A 35 -19.30 -8.46 17.18
C GLN A 35 -18.87 -9.11 18.52
N ALA A 36 -19.57 -10.14 18.96
CA ALA A 36 -19.29 -10.88 20.20
C ALA A 36 -18.52 -12.18 19.95
N LYS A 37 -17.87 -12.31 18.78
CA LYS A 37 -17.16 -13.51 18.35
C LYS A 37 -15.87 -13.15 17.63
N SER A 38 -14.91 -14.06 17.69
CA SER A 38 -13.77 -14.02 16.79
C SER A 38 -14.19 -14.43 15.37
N VAL A 39 -13.51 -13.85 14.38
CA VAL A 39 -13.74 -14.14 12.96
C VAL A 39 -12.44 -14.58 12.29
N LEU A 40 -12.53 -15.42 11.27
CA LEU A 40 -11.38 -15.72 10.43
C LEU A 40 -11.09 -14.54 9.52
N HIS A 41 -9.82 -14.21 9.37
CA HIS A 41 -9.33 -13.27 8.39
C HIS A 41 -8.22 -13.91 7.55
N THR A 42 -8.34 -13.80 6.23
CA THR A 42 -7.31 -14.22 5.28
C THR A 42 -6.68 -13.00 4.62
N SER A 43 -5.36 -12.91 4.68
CA SER A 43 -4.58 -11.77 4.18
C SER A 43 -3.14 -12.20 3.93
N GLY A 44 -2.55 -11.76 2.82
CA GLY A 44 -1.13 -12.06 2.50
C GLY A 44 -0.12 -11.50 3.50
N MET A 45 -0.56 -10.68 4.46
CA MET A 45 0.27 -10.26 5.61
C MET A 45 0.46 -11.37 6.67
N PHE A 46 -0.37 -12.41 6.65
CA PHE A 46 -0.18 -13.56 7.53
C PHE A 46 0.72 -14.59 6.85
N PRO A 47 1.60 -15.28 7.60
CA PRO A 47 2.51 -16.27 7.01
C PRO A 47 1.80 -17.34 6.18
N ALA A 48 2.39 -17.70 5.03
CA ALA A 48 1.86 -18.71 4.12
C ALA A 48 1.79 -20.11 4.76
N VAL A 49 2.67 -20.41 5.73
CA VAL A 49 2.62 -21.65 6.53
C VAL A 49 1.29 -21.82 7.28
N PHE A 50 0.62 -20.72 7.60
CA PHE A 50 -0.72 -20.71 8.20
C PHE A 50 -1.84 -20.53 7.17
N GLY A 51 -1.57 -20.78 5.89
CA GLY A 51 -2.53 -20.58 4.80
C GLY A 51 -2.93 -19.12 4.60
N ASN A 52 -2.12 -18.18 5.08
CA ASN A 52 -2.43 -16.75 5.14
C ASN A 52 -3.70 -16.44 5.96
N THR A 53 -4.07 -17.29 6.93
CA THR A 53 -5.33 -17.18 7.69
C THR A 53 -5.10 -17.27 9.20
N THR A 54 -5.78 -16.41 9.93
CA THR A 54 -5.86 -16.47 11.40
C THR A 54 -7.27 -16.15 11.91
N ALA A 55 -7.51 -16.38 13.21
CA ALA A 55 -8.66 -15.83 13.92
C ALA A 55 -8.31 -14.45 14.48
N ILE A 56 -9.20 -13.48 14.32
CA ILE A 56 -9.00 -12.11 14.77
C ILE A 56 -10.09 -11.64 15.72
N ALA A 57 -9.75 -10.66 16.56
CA ALA A 57 -10.68 -9.87 17.36
C ALA A 57 -10.60 -8.39 16.96
N VAL A 58 -11.74 -7.69 16.93
CA VAL A 58 -11.76 -6.24 16.69
C VAL A 58 -11.48 -5.50 18.00
N LEU A 59 -10.44 -4.68 18.03
CA LEU A 59 -10.05 -3.88 19.20
C LEU A 59 -10.70 -2.49 19.18
N GLY A 60 -10.92 -1.95 17.99
CA GLY A 60 -11.53 -0.63 17.83
C GLY A 60 -11.47 -0.08 16.41
N VAL A 61 -12.02 1.11 16.23
CA VAL A 61 -11.95 1.87 14.98
C VAL A 61 -10.66 2.68 14.96
N HIS A 62 -9.99 2.75 13.82
CA HIS A 62 -8.82 3.59 13.64
C HIS A 62 -9.19 5.08 13.87
N PRO A 63 -8.47 5.83 14.72
CA PRO A 63 -8.89 7.16 15.18
C PRO A 63 -9.04 8.19 14.06
N ARG A 64 -8.25 8.05 13.00
CA ARG A 64 -8.25 8.98 11.84
C ARG A 64 -8.95 8.46 10.58
N MET A 65 -9.24 7.15 10.51
CA MET A 65 -9.61 6.49 9.25
C MET A 65 -10.79 5.56 9.48
N ALA A 66 -12.00 6.10 9.33
CA ALA A 66 -13.25 5.39 9.65
C ALA A 66 -13.48 4.06 8.89
N ASN A 67 -12.78 3.85 7.77
CA ASN A 67 -12.83 2.59 7.00
C ASN A 67 -11.76 1.58 7.43
N ARG A 68 -11.05 1.82 8.53
CA ARG A 68 -10.05 0.92 9.08
C ARG A 68 -10.42 0.54 10.52
N LEU A 69 -10.32 -0.74 10.81
CA LEU A 69 -10.43 -1.28 12.15
C LEU A 69 -9.06 -1.77 12.60
N ILE A 70 -8.81 -1.74 13.90
CA ILE A 70 -7.61 -2.30 14.51
C ILE A 70 -8.01 -3.66 15.06
N VAL A 71 -7.29 -4.70 14.65
CA VAL A 71 -7.60 -6.09 14.98
C VAL A 71 -6.41 -6.78 15.61
N ALA A 72 -6.67 -7.68 16.56
CA ALA A 72 -5.66 -8.56 17.14
C ALA A 72 -5.66 -9.93 16.44
N ASP A 73 -4.48 -10.50 16.20
CA ASP A 73 -4.30 -11.89 15.83
C ASP A 73 -4.36 -12.77 17.09
N LEU A 74 -5.38 -13.64 17.16
CA LEU A 74 -5.65 -14.47 18.32
C LEU A 74 -4.69 -15.67 18.46
N ARG A 75 -3.73 -15.84 17.55
CA ARG A 75 -2.60 -16.78 17.75
C ARG A 75 -1.64 -16.28 18.82
N GLN A 76 -1.47 -14.97 18.93
CA GLN A 76 -0.59 -14.36 19.90
C GLN A 76 -1.36 -14.03 21.18
N ASP A 77 -0.66 -14.10 22.31
CA ASP A 77 -1.19 -13.74 23.60
C ASP A 77 -1.46 -12.22 23.66
N PRO A 78 -2.74 -11.79 23.75
CA PRO A 78 -3.09 -10.38 23.75
C PRO A 78 -2.68 -9.66 25.03
N GLN A 79 -2.39 -10.37 26.13
CA GLN A 79 -1.89 -9.77 27.37
C GLN A 79 -0.57 -9.02 27.13
N ARG A 80 0.31 -9.57 26.30
CA ARG A 80 1.59 -8.94 25.93
C ARG A 80 1.40 -7.55 25.31
N LEU A 81 0.30 -7.33 24.58
CA LEU A 81 0.00 -6.03 23.97
C LEU A 81 -0.33 -4.97 25.02
N LEU A 82 -0.88 -5.35 26.17
CA LEU A 82 -1.17 -4.43 27.27
C LEU A 82 0.05 -4.22 28.18
N GLU A 83 0.93 -5.22 28.28
CA GLU A 83 2.15 -5.16 29.10
C GLU A 83 3.32 -4.45 28.41
N THR A 84 3.32 -4.41 27.07
CA THR A 84 4.39 -3.78 26.29
C THR A 84 4.15 -2.27 26.19
N PRO A 85 5.15 -1.41 26.48
CA PRO A 85 5.05 0.02 26.24
C PRO A 85 4.68 0.34 24.80
N ILE A 86 3.84 1.35 24.62
CA ILE A 86 3.28 1.66 23.29
C ILE A 86 4.36 2.09 22.30
N GLU A 87 5.42 2.74 22.77
CA GLU A 87 6.57 3.16 21.98
C GLU A 87 7.30 1.95 21.38
N VAL A 88 7.47 0.89 22.17
CA VAL A 88 8.08 -0.37 21.73
C VAL A 88 7.16 -1.09 20.73
N LEU A 89 5.85 -1.09 20.97
CA LEU A 89 4.89 -1.65 20.01
C LEU A 89 4.95 -0.91 18.67
N LEU A 90 5.03 0.42 18.68
CA LEU A 90 5.14 1.23 17.48
C LEU A 90 6.43 0.92 16.72
N GLU A 91 7.56 0.85 17.42
CA GLU A 91 8.84 0.46 16.83
C GLU A 91 8.73 -0.90 16.13
N LEU A 92 8.27 -1.94 16.83
CA LEU A 92 8.13 -3.28 16.25
C LEU A 92 7.12 -3.35 15.09
N LEU A 93 6.05 -2.58 15.14
CA LEU A 93 5.03 -2.54 14.08
C LEU A 93 5.55 -1.87 12.80
N PHE A 94 6.45 -0.89 12.91
CA PHE A 94 6.95 -0.11 11.76
C PHE A 94 8.35 -0.49 11.29
N THR A 95 9.10 -1.28 12.06
CA THR A 95 10.36 -1.91 11.62
C THR A 95 10.10 -2.92 10.49
N ARG A 96 10.98 -2.98 9.48
CA ARG A 96 10.86 -3.98 8.41
C ARG A 96 11.13 -5.37 8.95
N GLY A 97 10.56 -6.39 8.33
CA GLY A 97 10.73 -7.77 8.79
C GLY A 97 12.19 -8.22 8.84
N GLU A 98 13.01 -7.76 7.90
CA GLU A 98 14.45 -8.03 7.80
C GLU A 98 15.30 -7.31 8.87
N ASP A 99 14.77 -6.21 9.42
CA ASP A 99 15.44 -5.39 10.44
C ASP A 99 15.01 -5.77 11.87
N LEU A 100 14.07 -6.70 12.02
CA LEU A 100 13.65 -7.17 13.34
C LEU A 100 14.76 -8.03 13.97
N PRO A 101 15.06 -7.86 15.28
CA PRO A 101 16.03 -8.70 15.96
C PRO A 101 15.66 -10.19 15.91
N GLU A 102 16.66 -11.04 15.89
CA GLU A 102 16.46 -12.50 15.86
C GLU A 102 15.60 -12.96 17.06
N GLY A 103 14.56 -13.75 16.77
CA GLY A 103 13.62 -14.26 17.78
C GLY A 103 12.56 -13.27 18.25
N VAL A 104 12.57 -12.01 17.77
CA VAL A 104 11.53 -11.02 18.09
C VAL A 104 10.38 -11.13 17.09
N GLU A 105 9.19 -11.48 17.60
CA GLU A 105 7.97 -11.51 16.79
C GLU A 105 7.31 -10.13 16.75
N ARG A 106 6.75 -9.79 15.58
CA ARG A 106 5.93 -8.59 15.44
C ARG A 106 4.67 -8.71 16.33
N PRO A 107 4.26 -7.63 17.03
CA PRO A 107 3.00 -7.61 17.76
C PRO A 107 1.84 -8.00 16.86
N GLY A 108 0.96 -8.86 17.38
CA GLY A 108 -0.21 -9.40 16.69
C GLY A 108 -1.32 -8.38 16.52
N ILE A 109 -1.00 -7.17 16.05
CA ILE A 109 -1.93 -6.08 15.77
C ILE A 109 -1.85 -5.73 14.29
N LYS A 110 -3.00 -5.53 13.66
CA LYS A 110 -3.09 -5.19 12.24
C LYS A 110 -4.25 -4.22 11.98
N GLU A 111 -4.09 -3.37 10.96
CA GLU A 111 -5.22 -2.65 10.36
C GLU A 111 -6.02 -3.54 9.40
N LEU A 112 -7.33 -3.65 9.62
CA LEU A 112 -8.30 -4.26 8.72
C LEU A 112 -8.99 -3.17 7.89
N HIS A 113 -8.71 -3.13 6.59
CA HIS A 113 -9.23 -2.12 5.68
C HIS A 113 -10.57 -2.57 5.07
N LEU A 114 -11.67 -1.97 5.51
CA LEU A 114 -13.02 -2.35 5.07
C LEU A 114 -13.27 -2.09 3.58
N ASN A 115 -12.58 -1.11 3.00
CA ASN A 115 -12.71 -0.71 1.60
C ASN A 115 -11.71 -1.41 0.65
N ARG A 116 -11.02 -2.47 1.10
CA ARG A 116 -10.10 -3.27 0.29
C ARG A 116 -10.54 -4.73 0.17
N ALA A 117 -11.86 -4.97 0.21
CA ALA A 117 -12.47 -6.30 0.09
C ALA A 117 -11.77 -7.38 0.96
N PRO A 118 -11.65 -7.16 2.29
CA PRO A 118 -10.97 -8.11 3.16
C PRO A 118 -11.71 -9.45 3.17
N LEU A 119 -10.97 -10.55 3.02
CA LEU A 119 -11.55 -11.87 3.14
C LEU A 119 -11.74 -12.21 4.62
N LEU A 120 -13.00 -12.26 5.04
CA LEU A 120 -13.43 -12.62 6.38
C LEU A 120 -14.37 -13.82 6.31
N ALA A 121 -14.43 -14.62 7.37
CA ALA A 121 -15.44 -15.68 7.51
C ALA A 121 -15.77 -15.93 8.99
N PRO A 122 -16.96 -16.43 9.33
CA PRO A 122 -17.26 -16.83 10.69
C PRO A 122 -16.33 -17.95 11.15
N LEU A 123 -15.87 -17.96 12.40
CA LEU A 123 -14.97 -19.01 12.88
C LEU A 123 -15.55 -20.43 12.74
N ARG A 124 -16.87 -20.57 12.91
CA ARG A 124 -17.64 -21.82 12.77
C ARG A 124 -17.52 -22.53 11.42
N VAL A 125 -17.02 -21.88 10.37
CA VAL A 125 -16.80 -22.55 9.07
C VAL A 125 -15.56 -23.47 9.10
N LEU A 126 -14.70 -23.31 10.12
CA LEU A 126 -13.49 -24.12 10.28
C LEU A 126 -13.83 -25.44 10.97
N ASN A 127 -13.55 -26.55 10.30
CA ASN A 127 -13.59 -27.88 10.90
C ASN A 127 -12.21 -28.26 11.50
N ALA A 128 -12.13 -29.38 12.21
CA ALA A 128 -10.90 -29.83 12.87
C ALA A 128 -9.72 -29.98 11.89
N ALA A 129 -9.94 -30.59 10.71
CA ALA A 129 -8.91 -30.74 9.68
C ALA A 129 -8.43 -29.37 9.15
N GLY A 130 -9.33 -28.40 9.00
CA GLY A 130 -9.01 -27.03 8.64
C GLY A 130 -8.19 -26.34 9.71
N ALA A 131 -8.59 -26.44 10.98
CA ALA A 131 -7.85 -25.88 12.11
C ALA A 131 -6.43 -26.45 12.19
N GLN A 132 -6.27 -27.77 12.04
CA GLN A 132 -4.96 -28.42 11.99
C GLN A 132 -4.12 -27.93 10.81
N ARG A 133 -4.70 -27.83 9.61
CA ARG A 133 -4.00 -27.33 8.42
C ARG A 133 -3.54 -25.88 8.58
N LEU A 134 -4.34 -25.05 9.25
CA LEU A 134 -3.98 -23.67 9.57
C LEU A 134 -3.07 -23.59 10.81
N GLN A 135 -2.83 -24.68 11.53
CA GLN A 135 -2.15 -24.70 12.83
C GLN A 135 -2.79 -23.75 13.84
N LEU A 136 -4.12 -23.69 13.88
CA LEU A 136 -4.88 -22.78 14.73
C LEU A 136 -5.47 -23.54 15.92
N ASP A 137 -4.98 -23.26 17.13
CA ASP A 137 -5.58 -23.76 18.37
C ASP A 137 -6.83 -22.94 18.69
N LEU A 138 -8.00 -23.52 18.41
CA LEU A 138 -9.30 -22.87 18.62
C LEU A 138 -9.59 -22.58 20.09
N SER A 139 -9.14 -23.45 21.00
CA SER A 139 -9.34 -23.26 22.43
C SER A 139 -8.47 -22.13 22.96
N LEU A 140 -7.22 -22.04 22.50
CA LEU A 140 -6.33 -20.91 22.81
C LEU A 140 -6.89 -19.59 22.25
N CYS A 141 -7.32 -19.59 20.99
CA CYS A 141 -7.92 -18.40 20.36
C CYS A 141 -9.16 -17.92 21.12
N GLN A 142 -9.98 -18.83 21.63
CA GLN A 142 -11.15 -18.48 22.44
C GLN A 142 -10.72 -17.83 23.76
N ARG A 143 -9.73 -18.40 24.48
CA ARG A 143 -9.21 -17.79 25.72
C ARG A 143 -8.67 -16.38 25.48
N HIS A 144 -7.90 -16.18 24.41
CA HIS A 144 -7.38 -14.86 24.03
C HIS A 144 -8.51 -13.89 23.69
N PHE A 145 -9.55 -14.36 22.99
CA PHE A 145 -10.72 -13.54 22.69
C PHE A 145 -11.47 -13.12 23.96
N ASP A 146 -11.69 -14.05 24.89
CA ASP A 146 -12.37 -13.78 26.16
C ASP A 146 -11.57 -12.75 26.99
N PHE A 147 -10.24 -12.89 27.05
CA PHE A 147 -9.36 -11.90 27.70
C PHE A 147 -9.50 -10.49 27.08
N ILE A 148 -9.61 -10.40 25.74
CA ILE A 148 -9.84 -9.11 25.06
C ILE A 148 -11.20 -8.52 25.44
N LEU A 149 -12.24 -9.35 25.56
CA LEU A 149 -13.57 -8.89 25.98
C LEU A 149 -13.57 -8.39 27.43
N GLU A 150 -12.91 -9.10 28.33
CA GLU A 150 -12.76 -8.71 29.74
C GLU A 150 -12.00 -7.38 29.90
N HIS A 151 -11.10 -7.08 28.96
CA HIS A 151 -10.26 -5.87 28.97
C HIS A 151 -10.56 -4.91 27.81
N GLN A 152 -11.80 -4.89 27.31
CA GLN A 152 -12.18 -4.14 26.10
C GLN A 152 -11.78 -2.66 26.15
N ALA A 153 -11.94 -2.00 27.30
CA ALA A 153 -11.59 -0.58 27.46
C ALA A 153 -10.07 -0.32 27.35
N ALA A 154 -9.24 -1.24 27.87
CA ALA A 154 -7.79 -1.16 27.78
C ALA A 154 -7.33 -1.35 26.33
N PHE A 155 -7.87 -2.36 25.64
CA PHE A 155 -7.58 -2.59 24.22
C PHE A 155 -8.05 -1.47 23.30
N ALA A 156 -9.22 -0.88 23.55
CA ALA A 156 -9.70 0.27 22.79
C ALA A 156 -8.79 1.50 22.98
N THR A 157 -8.25 1.68 24.19
CA THR A 157 -7.28 2.75 24.50
C THR A 157 -5.95 2.51 23.81
N LEU A 158 -5.41 1.28 23.89
CA LEU A 158 -4.20 0.87 23.19
C LEU A 158 -4.34 1.07 21.68
N ALA A 159 -5.42 0.57 21.09
CA ALA A 159 -5.71 0.69 19.67
C ALA A 159 -5.75 2.17 19.24
N ARG A 160 -6.42 3.03 20.02
CA ARG A 160 -6.41 4.47 19.75
C ARG A 160 -5.01 5.06 19.84
N GLY A 161 -4.25 4.71 20.88
CA GLY A 161 -2.90 5.22 21.11
C GLY A 161 -1.92 4.88 19.98
N LEU A 162 -1.95 3.63 19.49
CA LEU A 162 -1.04 3.15 18.44
C LEU A 162 -1.15 3.93 17.12
N TYR A 163 -2.29 4.57 16.90
CA TYR A 163 -2.57 5.26 15.64
C TYR A 163 -3.03 6.72 15.85
N ALA A 164 -2.86 7.27 17.05
CA ALA A 164 -3.23 8.64 17.38
C ALA A 164 -2.27 9.68 16.79
N ALA A 165 -0.99 9.35 16.73
CA ALA A 165 0.04 10.27 16.25
C ALA A 165 -0.22 10.67 14.79
N GLU A 166 -0.04 11.95 14.49
CA GLU A 166 0.04 12.37 13.10
C GLU A 166 1.41 12.06 12.54
N PRO A 167 1.52 11.31 11.42
CA PRO A 167 2.76 11.28 10.67
C PRO A 167 3.14 12.73 10.38
N GLN A 168 4.39 13.10 10.66
CA GLN A 168 4.85 14.45 10.34
C GLN A 168 4.57 14.72 8.85
N PRO A 169 4.02 15.90 8.51
CA PRO A 169 3.76 16.24 7.12
C PRO A 169 5.09 16.23 6.36
N ARG A 170 5.30 15.19 5.56
CA ARG A 170 6.44 15.10 4.65
C ARG A 170 6.07 15.90 3.41
N VAL A 171 6.92 16.85 3.00
CA VAL A 171 6.78 17.45 1.67
C VAL A 171 7.05 16.34 0.67
N LEU A 172 6.02 15.95 -0.08
CA LEU A 172 6.10 14.94 -1.13
C LEU A 172 6.06 15.64 -2.47
N ASP A 173 6.79 15.08 -3.43
CA ASP A 173 6.60 15.41 -4.84
C ASP A 173 5.12 15.24 -5.23
N ALA A 174 4.61 16.12 -6.08
CA ALA A 174 3.19 16.14 -6.45
C ALA A 174 2.69 14.79 -7.01
N GLU A 175 3.54 14.02 -7.69
CA GLU A 175 3.19 12.69 -8.22
C GLU A 175 3.19 11.60 -7.15
N ALA A 176 3.87 11.82 -6.02
CA ALA A 176 3.85 10.94 -4.85
C ALA A 176 2.78 11.37 -3.82
N ALA A 177 2.18 12.55 -3.98
CA ALA A 177 1.27 13.16 -3.01
C ALA A 177 -0.21 12.72 -3.15
N LEU A 178 -0.50 11.61 -3.85
CA LEU A 178 -1.86 11.11 -4.10
C LEU A 178 -2.67 10.91 -2.81
N TYR A 179 -2.01 10.48 -1.72
CA TYR A 179 -2.65 10.19 -0.45
C TYR A 179 -2.54 11.33 0.59
N GLN A 180 -2.01 12.50 0.24
CA GLN A 180 -1.91 13.64 1.17
C GLN A 180 -3.23 14.36 1.44
N GLY A 181 -4.28 14.05 0.69
CA GLY A 181 -5.58 14.67 0.87
C GLY A 181 -6.43 14.59 -0.38
N PHE A 182 -7.75 14.69 -0.20
CA PHE A 182 -8.69 14.77 -1.30
C PHE A 182 -8.72 16.18 -1.89
N ILE A 183 -8.86 16.26 -3.21
CA ILE A 183 -9.12 17.53 -3.91
C ILE A 183 -10.51 18.06 -3.55
N SER A 184 -10.65 19.38 -3.51
CA SER A 184 -11.93 20.05 -3.31
C SER A 184 -12.89 19.78 -4.48
N ASP A 185 -14.20 19.88 -4.25
CA ASP A 185 -15.18 19.75 -5.33
C ASP A 185 -15.04 20.85 -6.40
N THR A 186 -14.59 22.03 -5.99
CA THR A 186 -14.28 23.14 -6.91
C THR A 186 -13.13 22.77 -7.84
N ASP A 187 -12.02 22.25 -7.30
CA ASP A 187 -10.89 21.81 -8.12
C ASP A 187 -11.22 20.58 -8.96
N ARG A 188 -12.05 19.66 -8.43
CA ARG A 188 -12.57 18.52 -9.22
C ARG A 188 -13.32 18.98 -10.47
N SER A 189 -14.17 20.01 -10.36
CA SER A 189 -14.88 20.59 -11.50
C SER A 189 -13.91 21.21 -12.52
N ARG A 190 -12.88 21.92 -12.05
CA ARG A 190 -11.84 22.52 -12.90
C ARG A 190 -11.01 21.46 -13.64
N ILE A 191 -10.65 20.35 -12.97
CA ILE A 191 -9.96 19.23 -13.61
C ILE A 191 -10.86 18.58 -14.69
N ALA A 192 -12.15 18.41 -14.40
CA ALA A 192 -13.10 17.87 -15.37
C ALA A 192 -13.18 18.75 -16.63
N GLN A 193 -13.15 20.08 -16.46
CA GLN A 193 -13.05 21.02 -17.59
C GLN A 193 -11.72 20.86 -18.35
N ALA A 194 -10.59 20.74 -17.62
CA ALA A 194 -9.26 20.55 -18.20
C ALA A 194 -9.20 19.35 -19.16
N HIS A 195 -9.86 18.23 -18.85
CA HIS A 195 -9.91 17.05 -19.71
C HIS A 195 -10.52 17.31 -21.10
N SER A 196 -11.34 18.36 -21.25
CA SER A 196 -11.95 18.74 -22.53
C SER A 196 -11.22 19.90 -23.23
N MET A 197 -10.12 20.39 -22.64
CA MET A 197 -9.35 21.51 -23.18
C MET A 197 -8.15 21.02 -23.99
N ALA A 198 -7.77 21.81 -25.00
CA ALA A 198 -6.50 21.62 -25.68
C ALA A 198 -5.33 21.86 -24.71
N PRO A 199 -4.24 21.07 -24.76
CA PRO A 199 -3.12 21.19 -23.83
C PRO A 199 -2.53 22.60 -23.71
N GLU A 200 -2.55 23.37 -24.80
CA GLU A 200 -2.06 24.74 -24.87
C GLU A 200 -2.88 25.72 -24.02
N LYS A 201 -4.13 25.37 -23.74
CA LYS A 201 -5.04 26.19 -22.93
C LYS A 201 -5.01 25.82 -21.45
N LEU A 202 -4.36 24.72 -21.07
CA LEU A 202 -4.38 24.23 -19.68
C LEU A 202 -3.72 25.20 -18.71
N ALA A 203 -2.67 25.93 -19.13
CA ALA A 203 -2.03 26.96 -18.30
C ALA A 203 -3.01 28.04 -17.80
N GLN A 204 -4.10 28.29 -18.53
CA GLN A 204 -5.12 29.28 -18.15
C GLN A 204 -5.95 28.85 -16.93
N LEU A 205 -5.95 27.56 -16.59
CA LEU A 205 -6.67 27.04 -15.43
C LEU A 205 -5.83 27.10 -14.14
N GLU A 206 -4.52 27.30 -14.24
CA GLU A 206 -3.61 27.21 -13.09
C GLU A 206 -3.97 28.20 -11.99
N THR A 207 -4.18 29.47 -12.38
CA THR A 207 -4.60 30.56 -11.48
C THR A 207 -5.97 30.35 -10.83
N ARG A 208 -6.74 29.37 -11.31
CA ARG A 208 -8.06 29.06 -10.78
C ARG A 208 -8.01 27.89 -9.81
N ILE A 209 -6.99 27.05 -9.83
CA ILE A 209 -6.90 25.85 -8.98
C ILE A 209 -6.36 26.23 -7.61
N GLN A 210 -6.93 25.67 -6.54
CA GLN A 210 -6.49 25.96 -5.16
C GLN A 210 -5.40 25.00 -4.68
N ASP A 211 -5.50 23.72 -5.04
CA ASP A 211 -4.54 22.70 -4.64
C ASP A 211 -3.21 22.84 -5.41
N GLU A 212 -2.13 23.20 -4.72
CA GLU A 212 -0.80 23.40 -5.31
C GLU A 212 -0.26 22.14 -6.01
N ARG A 213 -0.66 20.94 -5.57
CA ARG A 213 -0.24 19.68 -6.20
C ARG A 213 -0.72 19.62 -7.65
N LEU A 214 -1.90 20.16 -7.92
CA LEU A 214 -2.50 20.16 -9.25
C LEU A 214 -1.82 21.15 -10.20
N HIS A 215 -1.25 22.24 -9.70
CA HIS A 215 -0.43 23.16 -10.52
C HIS A 215 0.78 22.41 -11.08
N GLU A 216 1.52 21.74 -10.20
CA GLU A 216 2.70 20.95 -10.59
C GLU A 216 2.34 19.78 -11.53
N LEU A 217 1.26 19.05 -11.22
CA LEU A 217 0.79 17.95 -12.08
C LEU A 217 0.37 18.43 -13.47
N MET A 218 -0.26 19.60 -13.57
CA MET A 218 -0.67 20.16 -14.86
C MET A 218 0.51 20.64 -15.69
N PHE A 219 1.50 21.28 -15.07
CA PHE A 219 2.77 21.62 -15.69
C PHE A 219 3.46 20.36 -16.27
N ARG A 220 3.62 19.30 -15.46
CA ARG A 220 4.24 18.05 -15.90
C ARG A 220 3.44 17.31 -16.96
N TYR A 221 2.11 17.36 -16.89
CA TYR A 221 1.23 16.82 -17.92
C TYR A 221 1.48 17.51 -19.27
N ARG A 222 1.48 18.84 -19.30
CA ARG A 222 1.80 19.62 -20.51
C ARG A 222 3.20 19.29 -21.00
N ALA A 223 4.19 19.25 -20.11
CA ALA A 223 5.57 18.98 -20.49
C ALA A 223 5.79 17.59 -21.11
N ARG A 224 5.01 16.59 -20.70
CA ARG A 224 5.07 15.22 -21.25
C ARG A 224 4.31 15.05 -22.54
N TYR A 225 3.11 15.63 -22.65
CA TYR A 225 2.17 15.32 -23.73
C TYR A 225 2.00 16.43 -24.76
N ALA A 226 2.38 17.66 -24.44
CA ALA A 226 2.35 18.81 -25.33
C ALA A 226 3.53 19.76 -25.03
N PRO A 227 4.78 19.32 -25.18
CA PRO A 227 5.96 20.12 -24.84
C PRO A 227 6.03 21.44 -25.61
N THR A 228 5.45 21.50 -26.82
CA THR A 228 5.32 22.74 -27.61
C THR A 228 4.39 23.78 -26.98
N SER A 229 3.58 23.39 -25.98
CA SER A 229 2.74 24.31 -25.22
C SER A 229 3.49 25.06 -24.13
N LEU A 230 4.71 24.65 -23.79
CA LEU A 230 5.50 25.26 -22.73
C LEU A 230 6.08 26.60 -23.16
N SER A 231 6.16 27.55 -22.23
CA SER A 231 7.00 28.73 -22.39
C SER A 231 8.49 28.35 -22.38
N ALA A 232 9.36 29.32 -22.70
CA ALA A 232 10.81 29.12 -22.62
C ALA A 232 11.26 28.78 -21.19
N ASP A 233 10.75 29.51 -20.19
CA ASP A 233 11.06 29.29 -18.77
C ASP A 233 10.54 27.93 -18.29
N GLU A 234 9.33 27.55 -18.71
CA GLU A 234 8.75 26.24 -18.41
C GLU A 234 9.56 25.09 -19.04
N SER A 235 10.07 25.30 -20.26
CA SER A 235 10.92 24.32 -20.95
C SER A 235 12.26 24.13 -20.23
N LEU A 236 12.88 25.21 -19.75
CA LEU A 236 14.11 25.15 -18.96
C LEU A 236 13.86 24.43 -17.63
N ARG A 237 12.80 24.83 -16.91
CA ARG A 237 12.37 24.17 -15.67
C ARG A 237 12.13 22.66 -15.88
N TRP A 238 11.54 22.28 -17.01
CA TRP A 238 11.30 20.87 -17.33
C TRP A 238 12.62 20.11 -17.59
N GLN A 239 13.59 20.73 -18.27
CA GLN A 239 14.91 20.14 -18.48
C GLN A 239 15.64 19.91 -17.16
N GLU A 240 15.63 20.89 -16.26
CA GLU A 240 16.23 20.77 -14.92
C GLU A 240 15.58 19.64 -14.10
N LEU A 241 14.24 19.58 -14.10
CA LEU A 241 13.52 18.51 -13.40
C LEU A 241 13.85 17.12 -13.97
N ARG A 242 13.96 17.00 -15.31
CA ARG A 242 14.37 15.76 -15.96
C ARG A 242 15.79 15.36 -15.58
N ALA A 243 16.73 16.30 -15.61
CA ALA A 243 18.12 16.04 -15.23
C ALA A 243 18.20 15.59 -13.76
N SER A 244 17.53 16.29 -12.85
CA SER A 244 17.47 15.93 -11.44
C SER A 244 16.92 14.50 -11.24
N ARG A 245 15.80 14.17 -11.90
CA ARG A 245 15.19 12.83 -11.83
C ARG A 245 16.06 11.71 -12.39
N LEU A 246 16.84 12.00 -13.44
CA LEU A 246 17.67 10.99 -14.10
C LEU A 246 19.02 10.82 -13.39
N LEU A 247 19.56 11.85 -12.75
CA LEU A 247 20.92 11.82 -12.20
C LEU A 247 20.97 11.62 -10.68
N HIS A 248 19.94 12.04 -9.95
CA HIS A 248 19.94 12.02 -8.49
C HIS A 248 18.84 11.15 -7.92
N GLU A 249 19.18 10.33 -6.92
CA GLU A 249 18.19 9.49 -6.23
C GLU A 249 17.15 10.34 -5.49
N GLU A 250 17.54 11.50 -4.94
CA GLU A 250 16.61 12.43 -4.31
C GLU A 250 15.66 13.11 -5.32
N GLY A 251 15.94 13.02 -6.61
CA GLY A 251 15.08 13.53 -7.69
C GLY A 251 13.72 12.82 -7.77
N GLY A 252 13.54 11.68 -7.07
CA GLY A 252 12.24 11.05 -6.90
C GLY A 252 11.79 10.17 -8.06
N ALA A 253 12.71 9.72 -8.92
CA ALA A 253 12.46 8.71 -9.96
C ALA A 253 12.63 7.26 -9.46
N GLY A 254 13.15 7.08 -8.23
CA GLY A 254 13.37 5.78 -7.61
C GLY A 254 14.67 5.08 -8.02
N MET A 255 15.34 5.53 -9.09
CA MET A 255 16.61 5.01 -9.56
C MET A 255 17.35 6.07 -10.38
N SER A 256 18.64 6.29 -10.11
CA SER A 256 19.50 7.15 -10.92
C SER A 256 20.01 6.42 -12.17
N ALA A 257 20.49 7.16 -13.16
CA ALA A 257 21.08 6.60 -14.37
C ALA A 257 22.29 5.70 -14.05
N ALA A 258 23.16 6.12 -13.13
CA ALA A 258 24.29 5.31 -12.68
C ALA A 258 23.81 3.97 -12.09
N HIS A 259 22.82 3.99 -11.18
CA HIS A 259 22.24 2.78 -10.61
C HIS A 259 21.62 1.89 -11.70
N PHE A 260 20.90 2.48 -12.64
CA PHE A 260 20.26 1.77 -13.75
C PHE A 260 21.28 1.02 -14.61
N PHE A 261 22.35 1.67 -15.08
CA PHE A 261 23.36 1.00 -15.91
C PHE A 261 24.17 -0.04 -15.11
N ASN A 262 24.51 0.25 -13.85
CA ASN A 262 25.17 -0.72 -12.97
C ASN A 262 24.30 -1.98 -12.73
N SER A 263 22.97 -1.81 -12.67
CA SER A 263 22.04 -2.95 -12.54
C SER A 263 22.03 -3.81 -13.79
N ILE A 264 22.11 -3.21 -14.98
CA ILE A 264 22.22 -3.94 -16.25
C ILE A 264 23.51 -4.77 -16.27
N GLU A 265 24.64 -4.16 -15.92
CA GLU A 265 25.92 -4.88 -15.84
C GLU A 265 25.87 -6.03 -14.83
N SER A 266 25.30 -5.79 -13.65
CA SER A 266 25.14 -6.81 -12.62
C SER A 266 24.27 -7.99 -13.10
N LEU A 267 23.17 -7.71 -13.81
CA LEU A 267 22.29 -8.73 -14.37
C LEU A 267 22.96 -9.52 -15.52
N ARG A 268 23.83 -8.88 -16.31
CA ARG A 268 24.63 -9.57 -17.33
C ARG A 268 25.68 -10.50 -16.72
N ALA A 269 26.26 -10.11 -15.59
CA ALA A 269 27.28 -10.88 -14.89
C ALA A 269 26.70 -12.04 -14.04
N ASP A 270 25.38 -12.13 -13.89
CA ASP A 270 24.72 -13.20 -13.13
C ASP A 270 25.00 -14.58 -13.76
N PRO A 271 25.68 -15.49 -13.04
CA PRO A 271 26.00 -16.83 -13.54
C PRO A 271 24.76 -17.69 -13.88
N SER A 272 23.58 -17.32 -13.38
CA SER A 272 22.31 -18.00 -13.66
C SER A 272 21.65 -17.55 -14.97
N SER A 273 22.19 -16.51 -15.63
CA SER A 273 21.64 -16.00 -16.88
C SER A 273 21.68 -17.06 -17.98
N THR A 274 20.59 -17.13 -18.77
CA THR A 274 20.47 -18.09 -19.87
C THR A 274 20.87 -17.48 -21.22
N GLY A 275 21.31 -16.23 -21.22
CA GLY A 275 21.67 -15.44 -22.40
C GLY A 275 20.47 -14.90 -23.18
N ARG A 276 19.25 -15.44 -22.99
CA ARG A 276 18.03 -14.91 -23.61
C ARG A 276 17.67 -13.53 -23.08
N GLU A 277 17.98 -13.29 -21.81
CA GLU A 277 17.75 -12.01 -21.14
C GLU A 277 18.66 -10.92 -21.71
N TRP A 278 19.82 -11.26 -22.29
CA TRP A 278 20.78 -10.29 -22.78
C TRP A 278 20.24 -9.42 -23.91
N LEU A 279 19.40 -9.98 -24.80
CA LEU A 279 18.75 -9.19 -25.85
C LEU A 279 17.84 -8.10 -25.25
N ILE A 280 17.13 -8.42 -24.16
CA ILE A 280 16.30 -7.44 -23.46
C ILE A 280 17.20 -6.40 -22.78
N LEU A 281 18.30 -6.83 -22.17
CA LEU A 281 19.24 -5.91 -21.51
C LEU A 281 19.90 -4.95 -22.52
N ASP A 282 20.21 -5.41 -23.74
CA ASP A 282 20.73 -4.58 -24.82
C ASP A 282 19.71 -3.52 -25.25
N ASP A 283 18.44 -3.91 -25.44
CA ASP A 283 17.35 -2.97 -25.77
C ASP A 283 17.13 -1.94 -24.65
N VAL A 284 17.17 -2.39 -23.39
CA VAL A 284 16.98 -1.54 -22.20
C VAL A 284 18.15 -0.56 -22.03
N GLU A 285 19.39 -1.01 -22.26
CA GLU A 285 20.58 -0.15 -22.24
C GLU A 285 20.51 0.91 -23.35
N ALA A 286 20.20 0.50 -24.58
CA ALA A 286 20.07 1.40 -25.72
C ALA A 286 18.97 2.46 -25.48
N TRP A 287 17.84 2.04 -24.90
CA TRP A 287 16.78 2.95 -24.47
C TRP A 287 17.24 3.93 -23.40
N GLY A 288 17.97 3.47 -22.37
CA GLY A 288 18.52 4.35 -21.33
C GLY A 288 19.45 5.42 -21.91
N GLN A 289 20.35 5.03 -22.81
CA GLN A 289 21.24 5.97 -23.51
C GLN A 289 20.46 6.96 -24.38
N TYR A 290 19.41 6.50 -25.07
CA TYR A 290 18.51 7.37 -25.82
C TYR A 290 17.83 8.42 -24.93
N VAL A 291 17.33 8.01 -23.76
CA VAL A 291 16.65 8.91 -22.80
C VAL A 291 17.60 9.99 -22.29
N LEU A 292 18.84 9.64 -21.93
CA LEU A 292 19.85 10.61 -21.49
C LEU A 292 20.19 11.61 -22.59
N ARG A 293 20.44 11.15 -23.81
CA ARG A 293 20.69 12.05 -24.96
C ARG A 293 19.53 13.01 -25.20
N HIS A 294 18.29 12.53 -25.13
CA HIS A 294 17.09 13.36 -25.26
C HIS A 294 16.88 14.30 -24.07
N ALA A 295 17.56 14.08 -22.95
CA ALA A 295 17.58 14.98 -21.80
C ALA A 295 18.70 16.02 -21.89
N GLY A 296 19.53 15.99 -22.94
CA GLY A 296 20.73 16.83 -23.02
C GLY A 296 21.84 16.37 -22.06
N ILE A 297 21.76 15.13 -21.58
CA ILE A 297 22.73 14.53 -20.66
C ILE A 297 23.67 13.65 -21.49
N HIS A 298 24.93 14.06 -21.60
CA HIS A 298 25.92 13.39 -22.45
C HIS A 298 26.88 12.50 -21.67
N GLU A 299 27.08 12.78 -20.38
CA GLU A 299 27.93 11.98 -19.48
C GLU A 299 27.22 11.81 -18.14
N ILE A 300 27.31 10.60 -17.57
CA ILE A 300 26.93 10.32 -16.19
C ILE A 300 28.21 10.48 -15.39
N THR A 301 28.37 11.60 -14.70
CA THR A 301 29.51 11.76 -13.79
C THR A 301 29.36 10.74 -12.66
N SER A 302 30.39 9.90 -12.50
CA SER A 302 30.51 8.90 -11.44
C SER A 302 30.44 9.50 -10.04
#